data_AF-A0A3R6QPA1-F1
#
_entry.id   AF-A0A3R6QPA1-F1
#
_cell.length_a   1.000
_cell.length_b   1.000
_cell.length_c   1.000
_cell.angle_alpha   90.00
_cell.angle_beta   90.00
_cell.angle_gamma   90.00
#
_symmetry.space_group_name_H-M   'P 1'
#
loop_
_entity.id
_entity.type
_entity.pdbx_description
1 polymer ?
#
loop_
_entity_poly.entity_id
_entity_poly.type
_entity_poly.pdbx_seq_one_letter_code
_entity_poly.pdbx_strand_id
1 'polypeptide(L)'
;MSDDRATVLAGPIFFYEQENFMKENISSPELTLNIWSNDACRGYVIMAMQDCGFTHKDISRVVNQLYGVFDLYTLNEAEQKYYNGDY
;
A
#
# COMPACT_ATOMS: atom_id res chain seq x y z
N MET A 1 -4.41 28.21 -18.13
CA MET A 1 -3.18 28.59 -17.39
C MET A 1 -3.51 28.40 -15.92
N SER A 2 -3.62 27.15 -15.46
CA SER A 2 -2.53 26.29 -14.95
C SER A 2 -1.90 26.89 -13.70
N ASP A 3 -2.33 26.37 -12.56
CA ASP A 3 -1.52 26.31 -11.34
C ASP A 3 -1.86 24.97 -10.65
N ASP A 4 -1.50 23.87 -11.32
CA ASP A 4 -1.52 22.51 -10.80
C ASP A 4 -0.30 22.26 -9.90
N ARG A 5 -0.11 23.09 -8.86
CA ARG A 5 1.00 22.96 -7.90
C ARG A 5 0.75 21.93 -6.80
N ALA A 6 0.04 20.85 -7.10
CA ALA A 6 -0.15 19.73 -6.16
C ALA A 6 0.38 18.37 -6.69
N THR A 7 0.87 18.28 -7.93
CA THR A 7 1.05 16.96 -8.58
C THR A 7 2.48 16.43 -8.65
N VAL A 8 3.49 17.04 -8.00
CA VAL A 8 4.90 16.66 -8.27
C VAL A 8 5.74 16.23 -7.05
N LEU A 9 5.22 16.33 -5.81
CA LEU A 9 5.98 15.85 -4.63
C LEU A 9 5.66 14.42 -4.18
N ALA A 10 4.66 13.76 -4.77
CA ALA A 10 4.41 12.32 -4.59
C ALA A 10 5.34 11.43 -5.43
N GLY A 11 6.45 11.99 -5.93
CA GLY A 11 7.47 11.28 -6.70
C GLY A 11 8.38 10.36 -5.85
N PRO A 12 9.47 9.83 -6.44
CA PRO A 12 10.31 8.74 -5.91
C PRO A 12 10.69 8.87 -4.43
N ILE A 13 10.87 10.09 -3.93
CA ILE A 13 11.33 10.35 -2.55
C ILE A 13 10.39 9.74 -1.50
N PHE A 14 9.06 9.89 -1.67
CA PHE A 14 8.08 9.36 -0.72
C PHE A 14 8.02 7.82 -0.73
N PHE A 15 8.16 7.22 -1.93
CA PHE A 15 8.24 5.76 -2.09
C PHE A 15 9.56 5.20 -1.55
N TYR A 16 10.69 5.89 -1.75
CA TYR A 16 12.00 5.50 -1.24
C TYR A 16 12.08 5.58 0.29
N GLU A 17 11.52 6.61 0.91
CA GLU A 17 11.49 6.72 2.38
C GLU A 17 10.64 5.61 3.01
N GLN A 18 9.48 5.29 2.42
CA GLN A 18 8.69 4.13 2.85
C GLN A 18 9.45 2.81 2.65
N GLU A 19 10.08 2.59 1.49
CA GLU A 19 10.86 1.38 1.24
C GLU A 19 12.07 1.23 2.16
N ASN A 20 12.79 2.31 2.43
CA ASN A 20 13.93 2.29 3.33
C ASN A 20 13.48 2.07 4.78
N PHE A 21 12.35 2.65 5.18
CA PHE A 21 11.72 2.33 6.46
C PHE A 21 11.32 0.84 6.56
N MET A 22 10.82 0.25 5.47
CA MET A 22 10.54 -1.19 5.40
C MET A 22 11.82 -2.04 5.52
N LYS A 23 12.93 -1.64 4.86
CA LYS A 23 14.20 -2.38 4.84
C LYS A 23 15.00 -2.25 6.14
N GLU A 24 15.02 -1.08 6.77
CA GLU A 24 15.73 -0.85 8.04
C GLU A 24 15.16 -1.67 9.20
N ASN A 25 13.84 -1.92 9.21
CA ASN A 25 13.18 -2.75 10.23
C ASN A 25 13.43 -4.27 10.09
N ILE A 26 14.01 -4.75 8.99
CA ILE A 26 14.24 -6.19 8.73
C ILE A 26 15.58 -6.68 9.32
N SER A 27 16.52 -5.78 9.65
CA SER A 27 17.89 -6.17 10.05
C SER A 27 18.10 -6.45 11.55
N SER A 28 17.08 -6.36 12.41
CA SER A 28 17.23 -6.64 13.85
C SER A 28 16.26 -7.73 14.34
N PRO A 29 16.75 -8.90 14.78
CA PRO A 29 15.92 -10.01 15.27
C PRO A 29 15.32 -9.77 16.68
N GLU A 30 15.60 -8.63 17.33
CA GLU A 30 14.95 -8.21 18.58
C GLU A 30 13.93 -7.07 18.39
N LEU A 31 13.74 -6.59 17.16
CA LEU A 31 12.66 -5.66 16.75
C LEU A 31 11.66 -6.38 15.83
N THR A 32 11.38 -7.66 16.12
CA THR A 32 10.65 -8.65 15.31
C THR A 32 9.16 -8.39 15.10
N LEU A 33 8.74 -7.14 14.97
CA LEU A 33 7.49 -6.80 14.33
C LEU A 33 7.75 -5.57 13.45
N ASN A 34 7.94 -5.83 12.16
CA ASN A 34 7.55 -4.89 11.12
C ASN A 34 6.06 -4.61 11.30
N ILE A 35 5.67 -3.67 12.19
CA ILE A 35 4.26 -3.36 12.47
C ILE A 35 3.73 -2.55 11.29
N TRP A 36 3.51 -3.23 10.18
CA TRP A 36 2.59 -2.75 9.19
C TRP A 36 1.20 -2.69 9.82
N SER A 37 0.59 -1.51 9.80
CA SER A 37 -0.83 -1.39 10.09
C SER A 37 -1.64 -1.75 8.84
N ASN A 38 -2.52 -2.73 8.97
CA ASN A 38 -3.53 -3.06 7.96
C ASN A 38 -4.35 -1.83 7.56
N ASP A 39 -4.56 -0.88 8.48
CA ASP A 39 -5.28 0.37 8.20
C ASP A 39 -4.47 1.29 7.28
N ALA A 40 -3.14 1.33 7.45
CA ALA A 40 -2.27 2.09 6.55
C ALA A 40 -2.31 1.51 5.13
N CYS A 41 -2.30 0.17 4.98
CA CYS A 41 -2.47 -0.46 3.66
C CYS A 41 -3.78 -0.05 2.98
N ARG A 42 -4.90 -0.11 3.73
CA ARG A 42 -6.21 0.31 3.22
C ARG A 42 -6.18 1.76 2.77
N GLY A 43 -5.55 2.64 3.55
CA GLY A 43 -5.35 4.04 3.20
C GLY A 43 -4.67 4.20 1.84
N TYR A 44 -3.56 3.50 1.61
CA TYR A 44 -2.85 3.54 0.32
C TYR A 44 -3.72 3.07 -0.85
N VAL A 45 -4.46 1.97 -0.68
CA VAL A 45 -5.35 1.46 -1.74
C VAL A 45 -6.49 2.44 -2.04
N ILE A 46 -7.08 3.05 -1.02
CA ILE A 46 -8.14 4.07 -1.20
C ILE A 46 -7.59 5.26 -2.00
N MET A 47 -6.43 5.80 -1.62
CA MET A 47 -5.81 6.93 -2.31
C MET A 47 -5.53 6.59 -3.78
N ALA A 48 -4.88 5.45 -4.06
CA ALA A 48 -4.58 5.03 -5.42
C ALA A 48 -5.85 4.83 -6.28
N MET A 49 -6.90 4.25 -5.71
CA MET A 49 -8.17 4.07 -6.43
C MET A 49 -8.91 5.40 -6.67
N GLN A 50 -8.84 6.35 -5.74
CA GLN A 50 -9.40 7.68 -5.93
C GLN A 50 -8.68 8.42 -7.06
N ASP A 51 -7.35 8.37 -7.09
CA ASP A 51 -6.52 9.00 -8.12
C ASP A 51 -6.76 8.38 -9.51
N CYS A 52 -7.05 7.08 -9.56
CA CYS A 52 -7.45 6.38 -10.79
C CYS A 52 -8.92 6.63 -11.21
N GLY A 53 -9.68 7.41 -10.44
CA GLY A 53 -11.07 7.78 -10.77
C GLY A 53 -12.10 6.68 -10.53
N PHE A 54 -11.80 5.69 -9.68
CA PHE A 54 -12.78 4.66 -9.31
C PHE A 54 -13.97 5.25 -8.56
N THR A 55 -15.14 4.65 -8.73
CA THR A 55 -16.33 5.10 -8.00
C THR A 55 -16.23 4.75 -6.51
N HIS A 56 -16.89 5.54 -5.65
CA HIS A 56 -17.00 5.23 -4.22
C HIS A 56 -17.52 3.81 -3.95
N LYS A 57 -18.39 3.29 -4.82
CA LYS A 57 -18.93 1.92 -4.71
C LYS A 57 -17.84 0.87 -4.94
N ASP A 58 -17.00 1.07 -5.95
CA ASP A 58 -15.91 0.14 -6.27
C ASP A 58 -14.82 0.19 -5.21
N ILE A 59 -14.45 1.39 -4.74
CA ILE A 59 -13.51 1.58 -3.63
C ILE A 59 -14.01 0.84 -2.39
N SER A 60 -15.27 1.05 -2.00
CA SER A 60 -15.86 0.37 -0.85
C SER A 60 -15.86 -1.15 -1.01
N ARG A 61 -16.13 -1.67 -2.21
CA ARG A 61 -16.07 -3.10 -2.49
C ARG A 61 -14.65 -3.66 -2.28
N VAL A 62 -13.63 -2.99 -2.82
CA VAL A 62 -12.22 -3.44 -2.68
C VAL A 62 -11.76 -3.37 -1.23
N VAL A 63 -12.04 -2.26 -0.52
CA VAL A 63 -11.68 -2.11 0.90
C VAL A 63 -12.35 -3.16 1.78
N ASN A 64 -13.61 -3.51 1.49
CA ASN A 64 -14.29 -4.60 2.19
C ASN A 64 -13.62 -5.96 1.94
N GLN A 65 -13.19 -6.25 0.70
CA GLN A 65 -12.45 -7.47 0.41
C GLN A 65 -11.08 -7.51 1.09
N LEU A 66 -10.38 -6.38 1.19
CA LEU A 66 -9.12 -6.27 1.92
C LEU A 66 -9.25 -6.64 3.41
N TYR A 67 -10.45 -6.57 4.01
CA TYR A 67 -10.66 -7.11 5.37
C TYR A 67 -10.47 -8.63 5.42
N GLY A 68 -11.01 -9.36 4.45
CA GLY A 68 -10.79 -10.80 4.37
C GLY A 68 -9.38 -11.17 3.93
N VAL A 69 -8.81 -10.46 2.96
CA VAL A 69 -7.51 -10.86 2.36
C VAL A 69 -6.37 -10.81 3.38
N PHE A 70 -6.32 -9.80 4.26
CA PHE A 70 -5.25 -9.74 5.27
C PHE A 70 -5.31 -10.86 6.31
N ASP A 71 -6.50 -11.38 6.61
CA ASP A 71 -6.66 -12.48 7.56
C ASP A 71 -6.46 -13.85 6.90
N LEU A 72 -6.71 -13.95 5.60
CA LEU A 72 -6.66 -15.20 4.84
C LEU A 72 -5.27 -15.54 4.28
N TYR A 73 -4.41 -14.54 4.07
CA TYR A 73 -3.11 -14.71 3.42
C TYR A 73 -1.98 -14.13 4.24
N THR A 74 -0.85 -14.85 4.27
CA THR A 74 0.38 -14.36 4.87
C THR A 74 1.04 -13.27 4.02
N LEU A 75 1.91 -12.46 4.65
CA LEU A 75 2.68 -11.43 3.93
C LEU A 75 3.49 -12.01 2.76
N ASN A 76 4.10 -13.19 2.94
CA ASN A 76 4.88 -13.84 1.90
C ASN A 76 4.00 -14.30 0.71
N GLU A 77 2.80 -14.81 0.97
CA GLU A 77 1.86 -15.18 -0.11
C GLU A 77 1.39 -13.96 -0.90
N ALA A 78 1.11 -12.84 -0.20
CA ALA A 78 0.76 -11.58 -0.84
C ALA A 78 1.92 -11.02 -1.69
N GLU A 79 3.15 -11.07 -1.17
CA GLU A 79 4.36 -10.65 -1.90
C GLU A 79 4.63 -11.50 -3.14
N GLN A 80 4.52 -12.83 -3.00
CA GLN A 80 4.63 -13.74 -4.15
C GLN A 80 3.54 -13.46 -5.19
N LYS A 81 2.32 -13.13 -4.75
CA LYS A 81 1.23 -12.75 -5.66
C LYS A 81 1.52 -11.43 -6.37
N TYR A 82 2.20 -10.48 -5.72
CA TYR A 82 2.66 -9.25 -6.37
C TYR A 82 3.73 -9.54 -7.44
N TYR A 83 4.79 -10.26 -7.11
CA TYR A 83 5.87 -10.47 -8.09
C TYR A 83 5.52 -11.43 -9.23
N ASN A 84 4.63 -12.39 -9.00
CA ASN A 84 4.32 -13.46 -9.96
C ASN A 84 2.87 -13.43 -10.48
N GLY A 85 2.08 -12.43 -10.08
CA GLY A 85 0.68 -12.32 -10.49
C GLY A 85 0.52 -11.60 -11.82
N ASP A 86 -0.41 -12.09 -12.65
CA ASP A 86 -0.95 -11.32 -13.77
C ASP A 86 -2.10 -10.44 -13.24
N TYR A 87 -1.92 -9.12 -13.27
CA TYR A 87 -2.93 -8.11 -12.90
C TYR A 87 -2.81 -6.85 -13.75
#